data_AF-A0A956FW40-F1
#
_entry.id   AF-A0A956FW40-F1
#
_cell.length_a   1.000
_cell.length_b   1.000
_cell.length_c   1.000
_cell.angle_alpha   90.00
_cell.angle_beta   90.00
_cell.angle_gamma   90.00
#
_symmetry.space_group_name_H-M   'P 1'
#
loop_
_entity.id
_entity.type
_entity.pdbx_description
1 polymer ?
#
loop_
_entity_poly.entity_id
_entity_poly.type
_entity_poly.pdbx_seq_one_letter_code
_entity_poly.pdbx_strand_id
1 'polypeptide(L)'
;MSPLATSWALTERLDPAHYGALVAALRGQRSLHLPGAPGRFAGLFDVARLRAVLAAIDASPRPRQSSYGAVVRDPLGDGLTHTEALVPAVAGEPDPIDAVLAAGQTICATHIAPHDGALAAALAEIAASLACPGDLRFNAYLSPAGAQTPWHTDVRISTSIQLTGRKRWRFQRRSAAVFPPSNAQLDRWGDVHWMNPLAAAGEPLPPPDPEMCETATLGPGDMITVPAGAWHEVVTEEDALALNLSIRPAPMTALA
;
A
#
# COMPACT_ATOMS: atom_id res chain seq x y z
N MET A 1 13.62 -30.78 -2.44
CA MET A 1 14.16 -29.77 -3.38
C MET A 1 13.00 -28.88 -3.79
N SER A 2 12.90 -27.66 -3.25
CA SER A 2 11.90 -26.70 -3.75
C SER A 2 12.20 -26.40 -5.21
N PRO A 3 11.19 -26.29 -6.09
CA PRO A 3 11.42 -25.72 -7.40
C PRO A 3 12.00 -24.33 -7.19
N LEU A 4 13.10 -24.02 -7.88
CA LEU A 4 13.61 -22.66 -7.96
C LEU A 4 12.46 -21.79 -8.45
N ALA A 5 11.92 -20.96 -7.56
CA ALA A 5 10.92 -19.98 -7.93
C ALA A 5 11.54 -19.15 -9.06
N THR A 6 10.89 -19.16 -10.23
CA THR A 6 11.27 -18.31 -11.36
C THR A 6 11.46 -16.89 -10.83
N SER A 7 12.66 -16.33 -10.99
CA SER A 7 12.97 -14.98 -10.50
C SER A 7 11.99 -13.99 -11.11
N TRP A 8 11.39 -13.15 -10.27
CA TRP A 8 10.53 -12.06 -10.71
C TRP A 8 11.31 -10.77 -10.54
N ALA A 9 11.67 -10.14 -11.67
CA ALA A 9 12.48 -8.92 -11.68
C ALA A 9 11.66 -7.71 -12.15
N LEU A 10 11.63 -6.64 -11.36
CA LEU A 10 10.91 -5.40 -11.72
C LEU A 10 11.44 -4.77 -13.02
N THR A 11 12.76 -4.87 -13.25
CA THR A 11 13.44 -4.36 -14.46
C THR A 11 13.03 -5.10 -15.74
N GLU A 12 12.50 -6.31 -15.64
CA GLU A 12 11.94 -7.05 -16.79
C GLU A 12 10.46 -6.70 -17.04
N ARG A 13 9.78 -6.10 -16.06
CA ARG A 13 8.35 -5.74 -16.13
C ARG A 13 8.11 -4.29 -16.53
N LEU A 14 9.11 -3.43 -16.32
CA LEU A 14 9.08 -2.04 -16.73
C LEU A 14 10.06 -1.84 -17.88
N ASP A 15 9.60 -1.22 -18.96
CA ASP A 15 10.54 -0.72 -19.97
C ASP A 15 11.46 0.35 -19.35
N PRO A 16 12.62 0.66 -19.99
CA PRO A 16 13.58 1.59 -19.42
C PRO A 16 13.04 2.98 -19.11
N ALA A 17 12.05 3.46 -19.87
CA ALA A 17 11.45 4.79 -19.64
C ALA A 17 10.57 4.76 -18.39
N HIS A 18 9.73 3.73 -18.24
CA HIS A 18 8.93 3.52 -17.04
C HIS A 18 9.78 3.29 -15.79
N TYR A 19 10.86 2.51 -15.90
CA TYR A 19 11.78 2.29 -14.79
C TYR A 19 12.47 3.60 -14.37
N GLY A 20 12.97 4.39 -15.33
CA GLY A 20 13.57 5.70 -15.07
C GLY A 20 12.58 6.67 -14.41
N ALA A 21 11.33 6.70 -14.87
CA ALA A 21 10.28 7.51 -14.27
C ALA A 21 9.98 7.08 -12.82
N LEU A 22 9.88 5.77 -12.55
CA LEU A 22 9.71 5.25 -11.20
C LEU A 22 10.86 5.69 -10.28
N VAL A 23 12.11 5.50 -10.70
CA VAL A 23 13.28 5.92 -9.90
C VAL A 23 13.26 7.42 -9.62
N ALA A 24 12.88 8.24 -10.60
CA ALA A 24 12.74 9.68 -10.43
C ALA A 24 11.62 10.05 -9.43
N ALA A 25 10.48 9.35 -9.48
CA ALA A 25 9.38 9.55 -8.54
C ALA A 25 9.76 9.15 -7.10
N LEU A 26 10.46 8.02 -6.93
CA LEU A 26 10.94 7.55 -5.64
C LEU A 26 11.99 8.46 -4.99
N ARG A 27 12.77 9.18 -5.79
CA ARG A 27 13.74 10.19 -5.31
C ARG A 27 13.14 11.59 -5.20
N GLY A 28 12.02 11.80 -5.86
CA GLY A 28 11.33 13.08 -5.94
C GLY A 28 10.16 13.16 -4.96
N GLN A 29 9.40 14.24 -5.10
CA GLN A 29 8.18 14.50 -4.33
C GLN A 29 6.99 14.64 -5.26
N ARG A 30 6.99 13.83 -6.33
CA ARG A 30 5.96 13.86 -7.36
C ARG A 30 5.30 12.49 -7.46
N SER A 31 3.98 12.52 -7.49
CA SER A 31 3.20 11.32 -7.78
C SER A 31 3.37 10.92 -9.24
N LEU A 32 3.29 9.62 -9.49
CA LEU A 32 3.48 9.05 -10.81
C LEU A 32 2.49 7.90 -11.01
N HIS A 33 1.64 8.00 -12.03
CA HIS A 33 0.84 6.89 -12.52
C HIS A 33 1.47 6.32 -13.80
N LEU A 34 1.73 5.01 -13.81
CA LEU A 34 2.28 4.27 -14.94
C LEU A 34 1.27 3.22 -15.44
N PRO A 35 0.52 3.53 -16.52
CA PRO A 35 -0.40 2.55 -17.10
C PRO A 35 0.38 1.36 -17.68
N GLY A 36 -0.26 0.19 -17.73
CA GLY A 36 0.36 -1.05 -18.17
C GLY A 36 -0.56 -2.04 -18.85
N ALA A 37 0.06 -3.04 -19.49
CA ALA A 37 -0.67 -4.18 -20.01
C ALA A 37 -1.18 -5.05 -18.84
N PRO A 38 -2.39 -5.62 -18.92
CA PRO A 38 -2.98 -6.45 -17.85
C PRO A 38 -2.07 -7.54 -17.27
N GLY A 39 -1.22 -8.15 -18.11
CA GLY A 39 -0.30 -9.20 -17.72
C GLY A 39 1.05 -8.72 -17.16
N ARG A 40 1.31 -7.41 -17.05
CA ARG A 40 2.63 -6.87 -16.67
C ARG A 40 3.17 -7.48 -15.37
N PHE A 41 2.29 -7.68 -14.39
CA PHE A 41 2.64 -8.20 -13.07
C PHE A 41 2.12 -9.63 -12.82
N ALA A 42 1.77 -10.36 -13.88
CA ALA A 42 1.32 -11.74 -13.77
C ALA A 42 2.36 -12.60 -13.04
N GLY A 43 1.89 -13.46 -12.13
CA GLY A 43 2.73 -14.34 -11.32
C GLY A 43 3.40 -13.69 -10.11
N LEU A 44 3.32 -12.36 -9.93
CA LEU A 44 3.89 -11.70 -8.75
C LEU A 44 3.22 -12.18 -7.45
N PHE A 45 1.89 -12.11 -7.40
CA PHE A 45 1.08 -12.49 -6.24
C PHE A 45 -0.40 -12.64 -6.63
N ASP A 46 -1.17 -13.34 -5.81
CA ASP A 46 -2.60 -13.56 -6.03
C ASP A 46 -3.34 -13.76 -4.69
N VAL A 47 -4.67 -13.87 -4.76
CA VAL A 47 -5.54 -14.03 -3.58
C VAL A 47 -5.29 -15.34 -2.84
N ALA A 48 -4.96 -16.43 -3.55
CA ALA A 48 -4.68 -17.72 -2.91
C ALA A 48 -3.40 -17.65 -2.06
N ARG A 49 -2.35 -17.02 -2.59
CA ARG A 49 -1.11 -16.75 -1.87
C ARG A 49 -1.31 -15.76 -0.72
N LEU A 50 -2.16 -14.74 -0.89
CA LEU A 50 -2.56 -13.88 0.23
C LEU A 50 -3.16 -14.70 1.37
N ARG A 51 -4.16 -15.54 1.11
CA ARG A 51 -4.77 -16.38 2.16
C ARG A 51 -3.75 -17.28 2.87
N ALA A 52 -2.84 -17.89 2.11
CA ALA A 52 -1.76 -18.70 2.68
C ALA A 52 -0.83 -17.88 3.60
N VAL A 53 -0.49 -16.64 3.20
CA VAL A 53 0.28 -15.71 4.02
C VAL A 53 -0.45 -15.35 5.30
N LEU A 54 -1.75 -15.03 5.23
CA LEU A 54 -2.54 -14.65 6.41
C LEU A 54 -2.60 -15.80 7.43
N ALA A 55 -2.83 -17.03 6.96
CA ALA A 55 -2.78 -18.22 7.82
C ALA A 55 -1.39 -18.44 8.45
N ALA A 56 -0.31 -18.14 7.72
CA ALA A 56 1.05 -18.23 8.27
C ALA A 56 1.36 -17.12 9.31
N ILE A 57 0.73 -15.96 9.19
CA ILE A 57 0.80 -14.90 10.21
C ILE A 57 0.09 -15.38 11.49
N ASP A 58 -1.12 -15.92 11.39
CA ASP A 58 -1.87 -16.45 12.55
C ASP A 58 -1.11 -17.57 13.28
N ALA A 59 -0.47 -18.46 12.53
CA ALA A 59 0.29 -19.57 13.08
C ALA A 59 1.63 -19.15 13.73
N SER A 60 2.05 -17.89 13.59
CA SER A 60 3.35 -17.43 14.08
C SER A 60 3.31 -17.09 15.58
N PRO A 61 4.16 -17.72 16.42
CA PRO A 61 4.04 -17.65 17.90
C PRO A 61 4.45 -16.31 18.56
N ARG A 62 4.71 -15.26 17.79
CA ARG A 62 5.03 -13.89 18.26
C ARG A 62 4.60 -12.88 17.21
N PRO A 63 4.28 -11.62 17.58
CA PRO A 63 4.08 -10.56 16.62
C PRO A 63 5.39 -10.33 15.89
N ARG A 64 5.51 -10.90 14.68
CA ARG A 64 6.45 -10.41 13.69
C ARG A 64 5.99 -9.00 13.30
N GLN A 65 6.85 -8.22 12.64
CA GLN A 65 6.45 -6.94 12.04
C GLN A 65 5.31 -7.08 11.01
N SER A 66 4.92 -8.32 10.69
CA SER A 66 3.78 -8.70 9.86
C SER A 66 2.50 -8.78 10.69
N SER A 67 1.46 -8.15 10.19
CA SER A 67 0.12 -8.16 10.78
C SER A 67 -0.92 -7.99 9.68
N TYR A 68 -2.18 -8.29 9.97
CA TYR A 68 -3.26 -7.92 9.09
C TYR A 68 -4.51 -7.56 9.90
N GLY A 69 -5.36 -6.74 9.32
CA GLY A 69 -6.58 -6.25 9.95
C GLY A 69 -7.58 -5.77 8.91
N ALA A 70 -8.76 -5.38 9.38
CA ALA A 70 -9.72 -4.68 8.55
C ALA A 70 -9.46 -3.17 8.59
N VAL A 71 -9.53 -2.54 7.42
CA VAL A 71 -9.61 -1.08 7.31
C VAL A 71 -11.09 -0.74 7.35
N VAL A 72 -11.50 -0.13 8.45
CA VAL A 72 -12.88 0.25 8.72
C VAL A 72 -12.98 1.76 8.52
N ARG A 73 -13.91 2.17 7.67
CA ARG A 73 -14.31 3.58 7.63
C ARG A 73 -15.04 3.90 8.91
N ASP A 74 -14.65 4.98 9.59
CA ASP A 74 -15.40 5.44 10.76
C ASP A 74 -16.87 5.67 10.35
N PRO A 75 -17.85 5.04 11.04
CA PRO A 75 -19.27 5.24 10.77
C PRO A 75 -19.71 6.71 10.85
N LEU A 76 -19.03 7.51 11.67
CA LEU A 76 -19.29 8.94 11.81
C LEU A 76 -18.65 9.75 10.68
N GLY A 77 -17.71 9.18 9.92
CA GLY A 77 -17.02 9.83 8.81
C GLY A 77 -15.77 10.62 9.23
N ASP A 78 -15.29 10.42 10.44
CA ASP A 78 -14.23 11.23 11.05
C ASP A 78 -12.82 10.71 10.67
N GLY A 79 -12.73 9.64 9.87
CA GLY A 79 -11.47 9.11 9.34
C GLY A 79 -11.50 7.62 9.01
N LEU A 80 -10.31 7.05 8.80
CA LEU A 80 -10.04 5.62 8.82
C LEU A 80 -9.63 5.17 10.20
N THR A 81 -10.30 4.12 10.66
CA THR A 81 -9.84 3.33 11.80
C THR A 81 -9.34 1.99 11.28
N HIS A 82 -8.05 1.72 11.46
CA HIS A 82 -7.56 0.35 11.36
C HIS A 82 -8.04 -0.40 12.59
N THR A 83 -8.82 -1.45 12.42
CA THR A 83 -9.05 -2.38 13.53
C THR A 83 -7.82 -3.28 13.67
N GLU A 84 -7.43 -3.54 14.92
CA GLU A 84 -6.39 -4.52 15.22
C GLU A 84 -6.79 -5.93 14.78
N ALA A 85 -5.78 -6.82 14.76
CA ALA A 85 -5.78 -8.19 14.24
C ALA A 85 -7.15 -8.86 14.13
N LEU A 86 -7.46 -9.37 12.92
CA LEU A 86 -8.61 -10.26 12.77
C LEU A 86 -8.42 -11.49 13.66
N VAL A 87 -9.53 -11.96 14.24
CA VAL A 87 -9.53 -13.22 14.98
C VAL A 87 -9.25 -14.34 13.97
N PRO A 88 -8.33 -15.28 14.27
CA PRO A 88 -8.06 -16.42 13.39
C PRO A 88 -9.32 -17.23 13.08
N ALA A 89 -9.35 -17.85 11.90
CA ALA A 89 -10.49 -18.68 11.49
C ALA A 89 -10.75 -19.83 12.48
N VAL A 90 -12.01 -19.98 12.90
CA VAL A 90 -12.48 -21.08 13.76
C VAL A 90 -13.25 -22.08 12.91
N ALA A 91 -12.97 -23.38 13.11
CA ALA A 91 -13.63 -24.43 12.35
C ALA A 91 -15.16 -24.40 12.59
N GLY A 92 -15.94 -24.31 11.51
CA GLY A 92 -17.40 -24.24 11.56
C GLY A 92 -17.98 -22.82 11.56
N GLU A 93 -17.12 -21.80 11.60
CA GLU A 93 -17.51 -20.39 11.44
C GLU A 93 -17.20 -19.88 10.02
N PRO A 94 -17.87 -18.82 9.54
CA PRO A 94 -17.50 -18.13 8.30
C PRO A 94 -16.03 -17.68 8.34
N ASP A 95 -15.34 -17.77 7.20
CA ASP A 95 -13.96 -17.27 7.09
C ASP A 95 -13.94 -15.78 7.47
N PRO A 96 -13.14 -15.37 8.47
CA PRO A 96 -13.09 -13.98 8.93
C PRO A 96 -12.68 -13.01 7.81
N ILE A 97 -11.88 -13.46 6.84
CA ILE A 97 -11.53 -12.67 5.65
C ILE A 97 -12.79 -12.40 4.83
N ASP A 98 -13.58 -13.43 4.58
CA ASP A 98 -14.80 -13.31 3.77
C ASP A 98 -15.86 -12.48 4.48
N ALA A 99 -15.97 -12.58 5.80
CA ALA A 99 -16.86 -11.76 6.60
C ALA A 99 -16.51 -10.26 6.52
N VAL A 100 -15.22 -9.92 6.58
CA VAL A 100 -14.74 -8.54 6.42
C VAL A 100 -15.05 -8.00 5.02
N LEU A 101 -14.78 -8.79 3.98
CA LEU A 101 -15.07 -8.40 2.60
C LEU A 101 -16.59 -8.25 2.36
N ALA A 102 -17.40 -9.16 2.91
CA ALA A 102 -18.86 -9.07 2.83
C ALA A 102 -19.43 -7.84 3.57
N ALA A 103 -18.73 -7.35 4.60
CA ALA A 103 -19.05 -6.11 5.30
C ALA A 103 -18.60 -4.85 4.53
N GLY A 104 -18.05 -4.98 3.31
CA GLY A 104 -17.57 -3.85 2.50
C GLY A 104 -16.23 -3.28 2.96
N GLN A 105 -15.50 -4.01 3.82
CA GLN A 105 -14.24 -3.55 4.40
C GLN A 105 -13.03 -4.11 3.63
N THR A 106 -11.90 -3.42 3.74
CA THR A 106 -10.64 -3.85 3.09
C THR A 106 -9.79 -4.65 4.07
N ILE A 107 -9.26 -5.78 3.62
CA ILE A 107 -8.17 -6.47 4.30
C ILE A 107 -6.86 -5.75 3.98
N CYS A 108 -6.18 -5.25 5.01
CA CYS A 108 -4.84 -4.70 4.91
C CYS A 108 -3.86 -5.64 5.62
N ALA A 109 -2.95 -6.22 4.84
CA ALA A 109 -1.89 -7.09 5.34
C ALA A 109 -0.55 -6.39 5.22
N THR A 110 0.15 -6.20 6.33
CA THR A 110 1.40 -5.44 6.43
C THR A 110 2.59 -6.40 6.44
N HIS A 111 3.66 -6.01 5.73
CA HIS A 111 4.95 -6.71 5.73
C HIS A 111 4.82 -8.21 5.44
N ILE A 112 4.21 -8.56 4.31
CA ILE A 112 3.84 -9.95 3.98
C ILE A 112 4.96 -10.79 3.35
N ALA A 113 6.01 -10.16 2.82
CA ALA A 113 7.08 -10.85 2.11
C ALA A 113 7.77 -11.97 2.92
N PRO A 114 8.02 -11.86 4.25
CA PRO A 114 8.63 -12.94 5.03
C PRO A 114 7.85 -14.26 5.07
N HIS A 115 6.56 -14.23 4.68
CA HIS A 115 5.67 -15.40 4.68
C HIS A 115 5.45 -15.97 3.27
N ASP A 116 6.09 -15.40 2.24
CA ASP A 116 6.02 -15.88 0.87
C ASP A 116 7.38 -15.75 0.19
N GLY A 117 8.02 -16.89 -0.10
CA GLY A 117 9.39 -16.93 -0.61
C GLY A 117 9.58 -16.23 -1.97
N ALA A 118 8.57 -16.23 -2.84
CA ALA A 118 8.64 -15.56 -4.13
C ALA A 118 8.49 -14.03 -3.98
N LEU A 119 7.62 -13.56 -3.07
CA LEU A 119 7.58 -12.14 -2.71
C LEU A 119 8.87 -11.67 -2.02
N ALA A 120 9.46 -12.49 -1.15
CA ALA A 120 10.74 -12.18 -0.51
C ALA A 120 11.86 -12.03 -1.55
N ALA A 121 11.93 -12.94 -2.52
CA ALA A 121 12.88 -12.86 -3.63
C ALA A 121 12.66 -11.60 -4.49
N ALA A 122 11.41 -11.35 -4.91
CA ALA A 122 11.05 -10.16 -5.67
C ALA A 122 11.40 -8.85 -4.93
N LEU A 123 11.13 -8.78 -3.62
CA LEU A 123 11.47 -7.62 -2.79
C LEU A 123 12.98 -7.37 -2.71
N ALA A 124 13.77 -8.45 -2.58
CA ALA A 124 15.23 -8.36 -2.57
C ALA A 124 15.78 -7.87 -3.92
N GLU A 125 15.24 -8.36 -5.03
CA GLU A 125 15.61 -7.90 -6.38
C GLU A 125 15.24 -6.43 -6.60
N ILE A 126 14.04 -6.01 -6.20
CA ILE A 126 13.62 -4.61 -6.24
C ILE A 126 14.57 -3.74 -5.43
N ALA A 127 14.87 -4.12 -4.18
CA ALA A 127 15.75 -3.37 -3.30
C ALA A 127 17.16 -3.20 -3.92
N ALA A 128 17.70 -4.27 -4.49
CA ALA A 128 18.98 -4.24 -5.19
C ALA A 128 18.94 -3.32 -6.43
N SER A 129 17.87 -3.39 -7.23
CA SER A 129 17.75 -2.58 -8.45
C SER A 129 17.61 -1.08 -8.16
N LEU A 130 16.80 -0.72 -7.17
CA LEU A 130 16.54 0.68 -6.83
C LEU A 130 17.71 1.35 -6.09
N ALA A 131 18.67 0.56 -5.61
CA ALA A 131 19.76 1.00 -4.74
C ALA A 131 19.25 1.91 -3.61
N CYS A 132 18.10 1.54 -3.02
CA CYS A 132 17.42 2.35 -2.02
C CYS A 132 17.92 1.96 -0.62
N PRO A 133 18.73 2.80 0.06
CA PRO A 133 19.03 2.58 1.46
C PRO A 133 17.76 2.86 2.27
N GLY A 134 17.18 1.84 2.87
CA GLY A 134 15.94 1.98 3.62
C GLY A 134 15.22 0.66 3.85
N ASP A 135 14.04 0.78 4.46
CA ASP A 135 13.15 -0.32 4.74
C ASP A 135 12.11 -0.41 3.62
N LEU A 136 12.15 -1.51 2.86
CA LEU A 136 11.23 -1.82 1.78
C LEU A 136 10.34 -2.97 2.24
N ARG A 137 9.03 -2.83 2.02
CA ARG A 137 8.05 -3.84 2.44
C ARG A 137 6.96 -3.98 1.39
N PHE A 138 6.45 -5.20 1.25
CA PHE A 138 5.15 -5.41 0.63
C PHE A 138 4.04 -5.41 1.68
N ASN A 139 3.02 -4.60 1.43
CA ASN A 139 1.70 -4.72 2.02
C ASN A 139 0.71 -5.18 0.95
N ALA A 140 -0.36 -5.87 1.32
CA ALA A 140 -1.44 -6.26 0.42
C ALA A 140 -2.76 -5.64 0.85
N TYR A 141 -3.54 -5.23 -0.14
CA TYR A 141 -4.88 -4.66 0.04
C TYR A 141 -5.87 -5.46 -0.80
N LEU A 142 -6.68 -6.28 -0.14
CA LEU A 142 -7.80 -6.99 -0.75
C LEU A 142 -9.09 -6.25 -0.36
N SER A 143 -9.74 -5.68 -1.37
CA SER A 143 -10.86 -4.75 -1.18
C SER A 143 -12.05 -5.19 -2.02
N PRO A 144 -13.27 -5.24 -1.47
CA PRO A 144 -14.48 -5.45 -2.25
C PRO A 144 -14.86 -4.18 -3.01
N ALA A 145 -15.67 -4.31 -4.05
CA ALA A 145 -16.26 -3.17 -4.76
C ALA A 145 -17.00 -2.24 -3.77
N GLY A 146 -16.81 -0.94 -3.94
CA GLY A 146 -17.37 0.09 -3.06
C GLY A 146 -16.52 0.40 -1.83
N ALA A 147 -15.51 -0.40 -1.48
CA ALA A 147 -14.60 -0.09 -0.37
C ALA A 147 -13.79 1.18 -0.64
N GLN A 148 -13.56 1.99 0.40
CA GLN A 148 -12.90 3.29 0.27
C GLN A 148 -11.83 3.49 1.32
N THR A 149 -10.80 4.23 0.91
CA THR A 149 -9.77 4.80 1.75
C THR A 149 -9.83 6.31 1.54
N PRO A 150 -10.42 7.10 2.46
CA PRO A 150 -10.55 8.55 2.33
C PRO A 150 -9.20 9.24 2.27
N TRP A 151 -9.23 10.55 2.05
CA TRP A 151 -8.05 11.40 1.98
C TRP A 151 -7.13 11.21 3.18
N HIS A 152 -5.92 10.78 2.90
CA HIS A 152 -4.86 10.63 3.89
C HIS A 152 -3.49 10.93 3.28
N THR A 153 -2.50 11.12 4.15
CA THR A 153 -1.09 11.14 3.79
C THR A 153 -0.34 10.07 4.57
N ASP A 154 0.69 9.50 3.95
CA ASP A 154 1.59 8.55 4.59
C ASP A 154 2.95 9.17 4.90
N VAL A 155 3.60 8.68 5.96
CA VAL A 155 5.03 8.95 6.24
C VAL A 155 5.99 8.21 5.31
N ARG A 156 5.45 7.35 4.46
CA ARG A 156 6.18 6.43 3.59
C ARG A 156 5.90 6.80 2.15
N ILE A 157 6.85 6.50 1.27
CA ILE A 157 6.54 6.46 -0.16
C ILE A 157 5.71 5.21 -0.40
N SER A 158 4.60 5.37 -1.11
CA SER A 158 3.59 4.34 -1.32
C SER A 158 3.52 4.04 -2.81
N THR A 159 3.96 2.85 -3.25
CA THR A 159 3.84 2.43 -4.65
C THR A 159 2.86 1.27 -4.77
N SER A 160 1.63 1.56 -5.19
CA SER A 160 0.58 0.57 -5.42
C SER A 160 0.71 -0.07 -6.80
N ILE A 161 0.70 -1.40 -6.83
CA ILE A 161 0.79 -2.29 -7.98
C ILE A 161 -0.55 -3.02 -8.07
N GLN A 162 -1.33 -2.74 -9.11
CA GLN A 162 -2.67 -3.29 -9.26
C GLN A 162 -2.59 -4.69 -9.91
N LEU A 163 -3.09 -5.71 -9.22
CA LEU A 163 -2.99 -7.11 -9.65
C LEU A 163 -4.30 -7.64 -10.23
N THR A 164 -5.43 -7.34 -9.58
CA THR A 164 -6.78 -7.71 -10.03
C THR A 164 -7.77 -6.58 -9.79
N GLY A 165 -8.90 -6.57 -10.49
CA GLY A 165 -9.95 -5.57 -10.31
C GLY A 165 -9.51 -4.14 -10.63
N ARG A 166 -10.26 -3.15 -10.13
CA ARG A 166 -10.05 -1.74 -10.40
C ARG A 166 -10.14 -0.87 -9.16
N LYS A 167 -9.22 0.08 -9.05
CA LYS A 167 -9.23 1.10 -8.01
C LYS A 167 -9.08 2.48 -8.64
N ARG A 168 -10.00 3.39 -8.32
CA ARG A 168 -9.90 4.80 -8.67
C ARG A 168 -9.17 5.55 -7.56
N TRP A 169 -8.05 6.15 -7.94
CA TRP A 169 -7.21 6.97 -7.09
C TRP A 169 -7.49 8.44 -7.40
N ARG A 170 -7.63 9.24 -6.35
CA ARG A 170 -7.50 10.70 -6.45
C ARG A 170 -6.33 11.09 -5.57
N PHE A 171 -5.37 11.81 -6.13
CA PHE A 171 -4.08 12.03 -5.47
C PHE A 171 -3.49 13.38 -5.88
N GLN A 172 -2.73 14.01 -4.99
CA GLN A 172 -2.00 15.21 -5.34
C GLN A 172 -0.75 14.89 -6.15
N ARG A 173 -0.46 15.74 -7.13
CA ARG A 173 0.75 15.67 -7.96
C ARG A 173 2.04 15.83 -7.16
N ARG A 174 1.98 16.45 -5.98
CA ARG A 174 3.12 16.71 -5.09
C ARG A 174 2.76 16.48 -3.63
N SER A 175 3.79 16.21 -2.82
CA SER A 175 3.68 16.17 -1.36
C SER A 175 3.19 17.50 -0.80
N ALA A 176 2.22 17.46 0.13
CA ALA A 176 1.85 18.60 0.95
C ALA A 176 2.85 18.80 2.11
N ALA A 177 3.49 17.73 2.57
CA ALA A 177 4.59 17.76 3.54
C ALA A 177 5.76 16.91 3.05
N VAL A 178 6.98 17.44 3.10
CA VAL A 178 8.17 16.82 2.49
C VAL A 178 8.69 15.63 3.30
N PHE A 179 8.66 15.77 4.62
CA PHE A 179 9.06 14.75 5.59
C PHE A 179 8.02 14.72 6.71
N PRO A 180 6.79 14.26 6.43
CA PRO A 180 5.73 14.30 7.42
C PRO A 180 6.12 13.46 8.65
N PRO A 181 5.96 14.00 9.87
CA PRO A 181 6.34 13.29 11.10
C PRO A 181 5.38 12.15 11.45
N SER A 182 4.17 12.17 10.89
CA SER A 182 3.10 11.20 11.10
C SER A 182 2.25 11.06 9.85
N ASN A 183 1.51 9.97 9.73
CA ASN A 183 0.40 9.91 8.79
C ASN A 183 -0.63 10.97 9.18
N ALA A 184 -1.40 11.46 8.21
CA ALA A 184 -2.52 12.37 8.44
C ALA A 184 -3.77 11.92 7.71
N GLN A 185 -4.92 12.39 8.14
CA GLN A 185 -6.21 12.14 7.50
C GLN A 185 -7.01 13.43 7.40
N LEU A 186 -7.88 13.50 6.40
CA LEU A 186 -8.90 14.54 6.28
C LEU A 186 -10.22 13.94 6.74
N ASP A 187 -10.87 14.58 7.71
CA ASP A 187 -12.21 14.16 8.13
C ASP A 187 -13.31 14.67 7.19
N ARG A 188 -14.55 14.30 7.48
CA ARG A 188 -15.73 14.74 6.71
C ARG A 188 -16.04 16.23 6.78
N TRP A 189 -15.52 16.95 7.78
CA TRP A 189 -15.71 18.40 7.93
C TRP A 189 -14.64 19.19 7.19
N GLY A 190 -13.59 18.51 6.71
CA GLY A 190 -12.47 19.11 6.01
C GLY A 190 -11.32 19.48 6.92
N ASP A 191 -11.33 19.03 8.18
CA ASP A 191 -10.24 19.24 9.11
C ASP A 191 -9.16 18.17 8.95
N VAL A 192 -7.91 18.59 9.09
CA VAL A 192 -6.72 17.74 8.94
C VAL A 192 -6.26 17.27 10.32
N HIS A 193 -6.13 15.95 10.46
CA HIS A 193 -5.71 15.31 11.70
C HIS A 193 -4.43 14.51 11.50
N TRP A 194 -3.41 14.81 12.30
CA TRP A 194 -2.23 13.96 12.41
C TRP A 194 -2.58 12.72 13.25
N MET A 195 -2.26 11.54 12.74
CA MET A 195 -2.47 10.27 13.46
C MET A 195 -1.63 10.15 14.75
N ASN A 196 -0.53 10.90 14.83
CA ASN A 196 0.28 11.08 16.03
C ASN A 196 0.49 12.60 16.26
N PRO A 197 -0.42 13.26 17.00
CA PRO A 197 -0.33 14.70 17.25
C PRO A 197 0.93 15.12 18.01
N LEU A 198 1.48 14.25 18.85
CA LEU A 198 2.71 14.54 19.61
C LEU A 198 3.93 14.62 18.68
N ALA A 199 4.02 13.72 17.70
CA ALA A 199 5.10 13.75 16.72
C ALA A 199 5.00 14.95 15.76
N ALA A 200 3.78 15.47 15.54
CA ALA A 200 3.49 16.53 14.60
C ALA A 200 3.22 17.90 15.25
N ALA A 201 3.59 18.07 16.52
CA ALA A 201 3.31 19.29 17.26
C ALA A 201 3.91 20.51 16.56
N GLY A 202 3.06 21.42 16.08
CA GLY A 202 3.46 22.64 15.38
C GLY A 202 3.77 22.48 13.89
N GLU A 203 3.62 21.27 13.33
CA GLU A 203 3.83 21.01 11.90
C GLU A 203 2.55 21.28 11.10
N PRO A 204 2.54 22.30 10.21
CA PRO A 204 1.37 22.60 9.40
C PRO A 204 1.20 21.57 8.29
N LEU A 205 -0.03 21.14 8.05
CA LEU A 205 -0.41 20.37 6.87
C LEU A 205 -1.71 20.95 6.30
N PRO A 206 -1.67 21.62 5.13
CA PRO A 206 -2.89 22.07 4.49
C PRO A 206 -3.73 20.88 4.01
N PRO A 207 -5.07 21.03 3.91
CA PRO A 207 -5.92 20.03 3.26
C PRO A 207 -5.52 19.83 1.77
N PRO A 208 -6.03 18.77 1.11
CA PRO A 208 -5.76 18.56 -0.31
C PRO A 208 -6.15 19.78 -1.15
N ASP A 209 -5.22 20.26 -1.97
CA ASP A 209 -5.43 21.34 -2.93
C ASP A 209 -6.09 20.76 -4.21
N PRO A 210 -7.34 21.15 -4.53
CA PRO A 210 -8.04 20.65 -5.71
C PRO A 210 -7.30 20.91 -7.03
N GLU A 211 -6.56 22.01 -7.15
CA GLU A 211 -5.79 22.34 -8.38
C GLU A 211 -4.55 21.45 -8.55
N MET A 212 -4.12 20.82 -7.46
CA MET A 212 -3.00 19.88 -7.45
C MET A 212 -3.44 18.42 -7.54
N CYS A 213 -4.74 18.14 -7.52
CA CYS A 213 -5.28 16.79 -7.56
C CYS A 213 -5.42 16.24 -8.99
N GLU A 214 -5.03 15.00 -9.17
CA GLU A 214 -5.28 14.19 -10.36
C GLU A 214 -6.13 12.98 -10.00
N THR A 215 -6.81 12.40 -11.00
CA THR A 215 -7.56 11.16 -10.87
C THR A 215 -7.04 10.13 -11.87
N ALA A 216 -6.84 8.89 -11.43
CA ALA A 216 -6.53 7.76 -12.28
C ALA A 216 -7.28 6.51 -11.83
N THR A 217 -7.82 5.74 -12.77
CA THR A 217 -8.35 4.39 -12.48
C THR A 217 -7.29 3.37 -12.86
N LEU A 218 -6.78 2.66 -11.86
CA LEU A 218 -5.82 1.58 -12.04
C LEU A 218 -6.57 0.28 -12.31
N GLY A 219 -6.21 -0.39 -13.39
CA GLY A 219 -6.52 -1.80 -13.67
C GLY A 219 -5.29 -2.70 -13.53
N PRO A 220 -5.43 -4.02 -13.74
CA PRO A 220 -4.31 -4.94 -13.65
C PRO A 220 -3.13 -4.47 -14.51
N GLY A 221 -1.92 -4.52 -13.97
CA GLY A 221 -0.71 -4.09 -14.67
C GLY A 221 -0.38 -2.60 -14.54
N ASP A 222 -1.29 -1.79 -14.02
CA ASP A 222 -1.02 -0.39 -13.69
C ASP A 222 -0.28 -0.27 -12.36
N MET A 223 0.46 0.82 -12.21
CA MET A 223 1.16 1.16 -10.98
C MET A 223 1.02 2.65 -10.68
N ILE A 224 0.87 3.01 -9.41
CA ILE A 224 0.92 4.39 -8.96
C ILE A 224 1.87 4.55 -7.78
N THR A 225 2.77 5.52 -7.87
CA THR A 225 3.65 5.95 -6.78
C THR A 225 3.16 7.28 -6.25
N VAL A 226 2.93 7.34 -4.94
CA VAL A 226 2.59 8.55 -4.20
C VAL A 226 3.72 8.79 -3.18
N PRO A 227 4.37 9.97 -3.21
CA PRO A 227 5.45 10.28 -2.27
C PRO A 227 4.91 10.46 -0.85
N ALA A 228 5.80 10.35 0.14
CA ALA A 228 5.44 10.65 1.52
C ALA A 228 4.83 12.06 1.63
N GLY A 229 3.77 12.19 2.41
CA GLY A 229 3.07 13.47 2.64
C GLY A 229 2.21 13.97 1.48
N ALA A 230 2.07 13.23 0.37
CA ALA A 230 1.07 13.55 -0.64
C ALA A 230 -0.30 13.00 -0.26
N TRP A 231 -1.30 13.88 -0.30
CA TRP A 231 -2.69 13.51 -0.16
C TRP A 231 -3.10 12.53 -1.24
N HIS A 232 -3.78 11.45 -0.84
CA HIS A 232 -4.45 10.53 -1.74
C HIS A 232 -5.67 9.88 -1.07
N GLU A 233 -6.63 9.49 -1.90
CA GLU A 233 -7.77 8.65 -1.56
C GLU A 233 -7.96 7.58 -2.62
N VAL A 234 -8.63 6.50 -2.25
CA VAL A 234 -8.85 5.34 -3.12
C VAL A 234 -10.28 4.86 -2.98
N VAL A 235 -10.93 4.61 -4.11
CA VAL A 235 -12.22 3.93 -4.20
C VAL A 235 -12.03 2.65 -5.00
N THR A 236 -12.45 1.53 -4.44
CA THR A 236 -12.45 0.23 -5.13
C THR A 236 -13.69 0.12 -5.99
N GLU A 237 -13.53 -0.02 -7.31
CA GLU A 237 -14.64 -0.05 -8.27
C GLU A 237 -15.06 -1.48 -8.61
N GLU A 238 -14.11 -2.41 -8.57
CA GLU A 238 -14.30 -3.85 -8.72
C GLU A 238 -13.50 -4.55 -7.62
N ASP A 239 -13.93 -5.73 -7.16
CA ASP A 239 -13.17 -6.53 -6.19
C ASP A 239 -11.71 -6.66 -6.63
N ALA A 240 -10.80 -6.15 -5.80
CA ALA A 240 -9.45 -5.84 -6.22
C ALA A 240 -8.41 -6.27 -5.21
N LEU A 241 -7.34 -6.86 -5.72
CA LEU A 241 -6.08 -7.07 -5.01
C LEU A 241 -5.03 -6.12 -5.56
N ALA A 242 -4.40 -5.37 -4.66
CA ALA A 242 -3.21 -4.58 -4.96
C ALA A 242 -2.09 -4.89 -3.96
N LEU A 243 -0.85 -4.88 -4.45
CA LEU A 243 0.34 -4.86 -3.59
C LEU A 243 0.83 -3.42 -3.46
N ASN A 244 1.20 -3.02 -2.26
CA ASN A 244 1.89 -1.77 -2.03
C ASN A 244 3.34 -2.04 -1.67
N LEU A 245 4.26 -1.58 -2.52
CA LEU A 245 5.66 -1.44 -2.17
C LEU A 245 5.80 -0.16 -1.33
N SER A 246 5.88 -0.37 -0.02
CA SER A 246 6.06 0.70 0.94
C SER A 246 7.55 0.92 1.19
N ILE A 247 8.01 2.15 1.04
CA ILE A 247 9.41 2.51 1.13
C ILE A 247 9.56 3.58 2.20
N ARG A 248 10.37 3.27 3.22
CA ARG A 248 10.87 4.24 4.19
C ARG A 248 12.36 4.42 3.94
N PRO A 249 12.78 5.51 3.29
CA PRO A 249 14.19 5.81 3.10
C PRO A 249 14.90 5.88 4.47
N ALA A 250 16.14 5.40 4.53
CA ALA A 250 16.97 5.61 5.70
C ALA A 250 17.19 7.12 5.91
N PRO A 251 17.07 7.64 7.14
CA PRO A 251 17.43 9.03 7.39
C PRO A 251 18.92 9.21 7.10
N MET A 252 19.33 10.38 6.61
CA MET A 252 20.76 10.62 6.32
C MET A 252 21.67 10.43 7.54
N THR A 253 21.13 10.64 8.74
CA THR A 253 21.83 10.40 10.01
C THR A 253 22.16 8.93 10.28
N ALA A 254 21.52 7.99 9.58
CA ALA A 254 21.79 6.55 9.69
C ALA A 254 22.82 6.03 8.67
N LEU A 255 23.37 6.90 7.81
CA LEU A 255 24.34 6.56 6.76
C LEU A 255 25.77 7.04 7.07
N ALA A 256 26.01 7.56 8.28
CA ALA A 256 27.29 8.07 8.76
C ALA A 256 28.08 7.00 9.53
#